data_AF-A0A1G3QTX1-F1
#
_entry.id   AF-A0A1G3QTX1-F1
#
_cell.length_a   1.000
_cell.length_b   1.000
_cell.length_c   1.000
_cell.angle_alpha   90.00
_cell.angle_beta   90.00
_cell.angle_gamma   90.00
#
_symmetry.space_group_name_H-M   'P 1'
#
loop_
_entity.id
_entity.type
_entity.pdbx_description
1 polymer ?
#
loop_
_entity_poly.entity_id
_entity_poly.type
_entity_poly.pdbx_seq_one_letter_code
_entity_poly.pdbx_strand_id
1 'polypeptide(L)'
;MSVKIKIVKWLLLAGIGICLALVGGVHSQYLLDEEEKELKDIKEFEEKESIPEEKKAAPEEKKTTQEKKKSQPPALDDVDIILKRTFFKGLFSRAVKELQNFVARSDNKREVSKARLFIARSYIEMGRYRKALDLLILPEVKKYFPNDANFWESFALSRIKNH
;
A
#
# COMPACT_ATOMS: atom_id res chain seq x y z
N MET A 1 68.61 -4.76 28.09
CA MET A 1 67.27 -5.31 28.36
C MET A 1 66.25 -4.16 28.30
N SER A 2 65.01 -4.43 27.88
CA SER A 2 63.81 -3.58 28.08
C SER A 2 63.43 -2.47 27.08
N VAL A 3 63.48 -2.71 25.76
CA VAL A 3 62.81 -1.80 24.79
C VAL A 3 61.91 -2.51 23.76
N LYS A 4 61.98 -3.83 23.60
CA LYS A 4 61.29 -4.54 22.48
C LYS A 4 59.84 -4.97 22.72
N ILE A 5 59.24 -4.69 23.89
CA ILE A 5 57.91 -5.24 24.27
C ILE A 5 56.76 -4.23 24.08
N LYS A 6 57.03 -2.93 23.90
CA LYS A 6 55.95 -1.91 23.86
C LYS A 6 55.24 -1.78 22.50
N ILE A 7 55.82 -2.27 21.39
CA ILE A 7 55.30 -2.00 20.04
C ILE A 7 54.16 -2.96 19.65
N VAL A 8 54.13 -4.18 20.19
CA VAL A 8 53.09 -5.17 19.85
C VAL A 8 51.73 -4.81 20.46
N LYS A 9 51.70 -4.03 21.55
CA LYS A 9 50.44 -3.64 22.23
C LYS A 9 49.66 -2.53 21.52
N TRP A 10 50.30 -1.74 20.67
CA TRP A 10 49.64 -0.65 19.91
C TRP A 10 48.97 -1.14 18.62
N LEU A 11 49.37 -2.29 18.07
CA LEU A 11 48.79 -2.84 16.84
C LEU A 11 47.49 -3.63 17.06
N LEU A 12 47.16 -4.01 18.30
CA LEU A 12 45.92 -4.73 18.63
C LEU A 12 44.71 -3.81 18.92
N LEU A 13 44.92 -2.50 19.10
CA LEU A 13 43.83 -1.54 19.38
C LEU A 13 43.31 -0.80 18.13
N ALA A 14 44.04 -0.83 17.01
CA ALA A 14 43.59 -0.21 15.76
C ALA A 14 42.70 -1.13 14.89
N GLY A 15 42.57 -2.42 15.23
CA GLY A 15 41.84 -3.41 14.44
C GLY A 15 40.34 -3.57 14.78
N ILE A 16 39.83 -2.88 15.81
CA ILE A 16 38.43 -3.07 16.30
C ILE A 16 37.52 -1.90 15.90
N GLY A 17 38.02 -0.92 15.14
CA GLY A 17 37.27 0.25 14.66
C GLY A 17 36.64 0.11 13.27
N ILE A 18 36.67 -1.07 12.63
CA ILE A 18 36.16 -1.28 11.25
C ILE A 18 35.21 -2.50 11.20
N CYS A 19 34.33 -2.66 12.20
CA CYS A 19 33.26 -3.67 12.16
C CYS A 19 31.85 -3.13 12.41
N LEU A 20 31.65 -1.81 12.55
CA LEU A 20 30.33 -1.22 12.77
C LEU A 20 29.93 -0.15 11.74
N ALA A 21 30.52 -0.19 10.54
CA ALA A 21 30.08 0.64 9.41
C ALA A 21 29.48 -0.15 8.24
N LEU A 22 29.40 -1.49 8.32
CA LEU A 22 28.90 -2.35 7.24
C LEU A 22 27.55 -3.03 7.53
N VAL A 23 26.89 -2.72 8.64
CA VAL A 23 25.51 -3.21 8.91
C VAL A 23 24.45 -2.13 8.64
N GLY A 24 24.83 -0.85 8.60
CA GLY A 24 23.92 0.27 8.31
C GLY A 24 23.78 0.65 6.84
N GLY A 25 24.67 0.17 5.96
CA GLY A 25 24.69 0.57 4.53
C GLY A 25 23.84 -0.30 3.60
N VAL A 26 23.49 -1.52 4.01
CA VAL A 26 22.82 -2.49 3.11
C VAL A 26 21.29 -2.33 3.15
N HIS A 27 20.70 -1.79 4.21
CA HIS A 27 19.24 -1.64 4.27
C HIS A 27 18.71 -0.48 3.41
N SER A 28 19.58 0.46 2.99
CA SER A 28 19.16 1.62 2.19
C SER A 28 19.05 1.34 0.70
N GLN A 29 19.73 0.32 0.16
CA GLN A 29 19.60 -0.07 -1.25
C GLN A 29 18.37 -0.94 -1.52
N TYR A 30 17.97 -1.79 -0.55
CA TYR A 30 16.78 -2.63 -0.71
C TYR A 30 15.48 -1.83 -0.82
N LEU A 31 15.40 -0.64 -0.22
CA LEU A 31 14.21 0.20 -0.27
C LEU A 31 14.01 0.91 -1.62
N LEU A 32 15.09 1.14 -2.38
CA LEU A 32 15.01 1.77 -3.70
C LEU A 32 14.71 0.75 -4.82
N ASP A 33 15.17 -0.49 -4.66
CA ASP A 33 14.91 -1.57 -5.63
C ASP A 33 13.45 -2.05 -5.61
N GLU A 34 12.79 -2.01 -4.45
CA GLU A 34 11.38 -2.43 -4.30
C GLU A 34 10.41 -1.40 -4.94
N GLU A 35 10.71 -0.10 -4.84
CA GLU A 35 9.93 0.97 -5.47
C GLU A 35 10.10 1.01 -7.01
N GLU A 36 11.32 0.73 -7.52
CA GLU A 36 11.57 0.70 -8.97
C GLU A 36 10.91 -0.50 -9.66
N LYS A 37 10.79 -1.63 -8.95
CA LYS A 37 10.08 -2.82 -9.44
C LYS A 37 8.57 -2.61 -9.48
N GLU A 38 8.01 -1.96 -8.46
CA GLU A 38 6.59 -1.56 -8.46
C GLU A 38 6.25 -0.60 -9.63
N LEU A 39 7.16 0.32 -9.98
CA LEU A 39 6.97 1.26 -11.10
C LEU A 39 7.07 0.58 -12.48
N LYS A 40 7.95 -0.42 -12.65
CA LYS A 40 8.07 -1.19 -13.92
C LYS A 40 6.83 -2.05 -14.16
N ASP A 41 6.31 -2.71 -13.13
CA ASP A 41 5.07 -3.49 -13.19
C ASP A 41 3.82 -2.64 -13.46
N ILE A 42 3.86 -1.33 -13.17
CA ILE A 42 2.78 -0.39 -13.52
C ILE A 42 2.87 0.03 -14.99
N LYS A 43 4.09 0.21 -15.52
CA LYS A 43 4.32 0.70 -16.89
C LYS A 43 4.11 -0.37 -17.96
N GLU A 44 4.43 -1.63 -17.66
CA GLU A 44 4.24 -2.76 -18.59
C GLU A 44 2.76 -3.14 -18.80
N PHE A 45 1.85 -2.69 -17.92
CA PHE A 45 0.41 -3.01 -18.02
C PHE A 45 -0.43 -1.90 -18.69
N GLU A 46 0.06 -0.64 -18.76
CA GLU A 46 -0.64 0.42 -19.51
C GLU A 46 -0.65 0.17 -21.03
N GLU A 47 0.23 -0.69 -21.55
CA GLU A 47 0.36 -0.95 -22.98
C GLU A 47 -0.51 -2.12 -23.50
N LYS A 48 -1.11 -2.94 -22.63
CA LYS A 48 -1.63 -4.26 -23.05
C LYS A 48 -3.14 -4.53 -23.03
N GLU A 49 -4.00 -3.65 -22.53
CA GLU A 49 -5.45 -3.89 -22.63
C GLU A 49 -6.22 -2.65 -23.10
N SER A 50 -6.30 -2.53 -24.41
CA SER A 50 -7.55 -2.09 -25.03
C SER A 50 -8.50 -3.30 -25.15
N ILE A 51 -9.80 -3.02 -25.34
CA ILE A 51 -10.96 -3.93 -25.57
C ILE A 51 -11.77 -4.23 -24.28
N PRO A 52 -13.12 -4.29 -24.32
CA PRO A 52 -14.10 -3.28 -24.69
C PRO A 52 -15.15 -3.05 -23.57
N GLU A 53 -15.86 -1.94 -23.68
CA GLU A 53 -17.01 -1.56 -22.86
C GLU A 53 -18.16 -2.61 -22.93
N GLU A 54 -18.37 -3.42 -21.89
CA GLU A 54 -19.64 -4.15 -21.69
C GLU A 54 -20.36 -3.67 -20.42
N LYS A 55 -21.26 -2.73 -20.69
CA LYS A 55 -22.39 -2.27 -19.89
C LYS A 55 -23.20 -3.46 -19.34
N LYS A 56 -23.35 -3.57 -18.01
CA LYS A 56 -24.52 -4.18 -17.34
C LYS A 56 -24.66 -3.73 -15.88
N ALA A 57 -25.64 -2.84 -15.71
CA ALA A 57 -26.56 -2.65 -14.58
C ALA A 57 -26.07 -3.03 -13.16
N ALA A 58 -25.74 -2.01 -12.36
CA ALA A 58 -25.87 -2.07 -10.91
C ALA A 58 -27.30 -1.65 -10.51
N PRO A 59 -27.97 -2.35 -9.58
CA PRO A 59 -29.26 -1.90 -9.05
C PRO A 59 -29.09 -0.67 -8.17
N GLU A 60 -29.97 0.30 -8.36
CA GLU A 60 -30.19 1.40 -7.42
C GLU A 60 -30.61 0.86 -6.05
N GLU A 61 -29.74 0.99 -5.04
CA GLU A 61 -30.19 1.04 -3.65
C GLU A 61 -30.07 2.46 -3.10
N LYS A 62 -31.21 3.14 -3.12
CA LYS A 62 -31.52 4.25 -2.24
C LYS A 62 -31.39 3.81 -0.78
N LYS A 63 -30.62 4.56 0.02
CA LYS A 63 -31.02 4.86 1.41
C LYS A 63 -30.33 6.10 1.96
N THR A 64 -31.14 6.82 2.70
CA THR A 64 -31.10 8.22 3.07
C THR A 64 -30.29 8.46 4.36
N THR A 65 -29.83 9.71 4.51
CA THR A 65 -29.65 10.46 5.77
C THR A 65 -28.43 10.14 6.64
N GLN A 66 -27.49 11.08 6.78
CA GLN A 66 -27.57 12.10 7.84
C GLN A 66 -26.39 13.08 7.76
N GLU A 67 -26.76 14.33 7.61
CA GLU A 67 -25.94 15.52 7.78
C GLU A 67 -25.48 15.59 9.25
N LYS A 68 -24.17 15.51 9.51
CA LYS A 68 -23.61 15.94 10.80
C LYS A 68 -22.31 16.68 10.59
N LYS A 69 -22.47 17.99 10.41
CA LYS A 69 -21.44 19.02 10.44
C LYS A 69 -20.80 19.04 11.83
N LYS A 70 -19.52 18.69 11.95
CA LYS A 70 -18.66 19.08 13.08
C LYS A 70 -17.18 19.14 12.66
N SER A 71 -16.74 20.38 12.41
CA SER A 71 -15.48 21.03 12.84
C SER A 71 -14.09 20.35 12.60
N GLN A 72 -13.22 21.13 11.91
CA GLN A 72 -11.73 21.15 11.91
C GLN A 72 -10.99 20.13 11.01
N PRO A 73 -9.68 20.30 10.68
CA PRO A 73 -8.82 21.46 10.34
C PRO A 73 -8.31 21.29 8.86
N PRO A 74 -7.16 21.83 8.36
CA PRO A 74 -6.95 22.09 6.92
C PRO A 74 -7.16 20.83 6.06
N ALA A 75 -7.98 20.96 5.02
CA ALA A 75 -8.61 19.88 4.28
C ALA A 75 -7.59 18.86 3.72
N LEU A 76 -7.30 17.83 4.51
CA LEU A 76 -6.88 16.55 3.95
C LEU A 76 -8.06 16.07 3.11
N ASP A 77 -7.84 15.85 1.82
CA ASP A 77 -8.85 15.28 0.92
C ASP A 77 -9.43 14.03 1.59
N ASP A 78 -10.71 14.07 1.94
CA ASP A 78 -11.41 12.94 2.54
C ASP A 78 -11.40 11.75 1.57
N VAL A 79 -11.39 10.53 2.11
CA VAL A 79 -11.40 9.29 1.32
C VAL A 79 -12.54 9.33 0.31
N ASP A 80 -13.71 9.81 0.71
CA ASP A 80 -14.88 9.91 -0.17
C ASP A 80 -14.68 10.88 -1.33
N ILE A 81 -13.92 11.95 -1.16
CA ILE A 81 -13.60 12.91 -2.22
C ILE A 81 -12.66 12.24 -3.24
N ILE A 82 -11.64 11.54 -2.74
CA ILE A 82 -10.71 10.78 -3.58
C ILE A 82 -11.46 9.73 -4.40
N LEU A 83 -12.36 8.96 -3.77
CA LEU A 83 -13.15 7.92 -4.45
C LEU A 83 -14.07 8.48 -5.52
N LYS A 84 -14.76 9.60 -5.25
CA LYS A 84 -15.63 10.29 -6.22
C LYS A 84 -14.89 10.75 -7.47
N ARG A 85 -13.64 11.20 -7.33
CA ARG A 85 -12.86 11.69 -8.48
C ARG A 85 -12.04 10.60 -9.17
N THR A 86 -11.82 9.44 -8.54
CA THR A 86 -10.98 8.36 -9.07
C THR A 86 -11.74 7.04 -9.25
N PHE A 87 -11.97 6.29 -8.17
CA PHE A 87 -12.52 4.94 -8.17
C PHE A 87 -13.85 4.83 -8.92
N PHE A 88 -14.80 5.72 -8.64
CA PHE A 88 -16.12 5.70 -9.30
C PHE A 88 -16.10 6.13 -10.76
N LYS A 89 -14.95 6.63 -11.25
CA LYS A 89 -14.72 6.93 -12.67
C LYS A 89 -13.91 5.82 -13.38
N GLY A 90 -13.67 4.69 -12.73
CA GLY A 90 -12.84 3.60 -13.27
C GLY A 90 -11.33 3.89 -13.29
N LEU A 91 -10.88 4.99 -12.66
CA LEU A 91 -9.46 5.39 -12.63
C LEU A 91 -8.71 4.66 -11.52
N PHE A 92 -8.64 3.33 -11.58
CA PHE A 92 -8.16 2.49 -10.47
C PHE A 92 -6.68 2.71 -10.12
N SER A 93 -5.79 2.80 -11.11
CA SER A 93 -4.36 3.10 -10.87
C SER A 93 -4.15 4.43 -10.15
N ARG A 94 -4.97 5.44 -10.49
CA ARG A 94 -4.94 6.75 -9.84
C ARG A 94 -5.55 6.70 -8.45
N ALA A 95 -6.64 5.95 -8.27
CA ALA A 95 -7.26 5.73 -6.96
C ALA A 95 -6.27 5.12 -5.97
N VAL A 96 -5.51 4.10 -6.40
CA VAL A 96 -4.46 3.47 -5.57
C VAL A 96 -3.44 4.51 -5.11
N LYS A 97 -2.86 5.29 -6.02
CA LYS A 97 -1.85 6.30 -5.69
C LYS A 97 -2.37 7.36 -4.72
N GLU A 98 -3.56 7.90 -4.97
CA GLU A 98 -4.14 8.94 -4.13
C GLU A 98 -4.54 8.41 -2.74
N LEU A 99 -5.10 7.20 -2.67
CA LEU A 99 -5.47 6.56 -1.41
C LEU A 99 -4.23 6.13 -0.60
N GLN A 100 -3.15 5.68 -1.24
CA GLN A 100 -1.89 5.39 -0.56
C GLN A 100 -1.30 6.67 0.07
N ASN A 101 -1.31 7.78 -0.68
CA ASN A 101 -0.91 9.08 -0.15
C ASN A 101 -1.77 9.52 1.04
N PHE A 102 -3.08 9.25 1.00
CA PHE A 102 -3.96 9.49 2.13
C PHE A 102 -3.58 8.63 3.35
N VAL A 103 -3.36 7.33 3.14
CA VAL A 103 -2.97 6.39 4.22
C VAL A 103 -1.66 6.80 4.89
N ALA A 104 -0.69 7.31 4.13
CA ALA A 104 0.59 7.76 4.67
C ALA A 104 0.50 9.04 5.54
N ARG A 105 -0.55 9.85 5.36
CA ARG A 105 -0.70 11.16 6.01
C ARG A 105 -1.80 11.21 7.07
N SER A 106 -2.65 10.18 7.13
CA SER A 106 -3.82 10.15 7.99
C SER A 106 -3.59 9.25 9.20
N ASP A 107 -3.88 9.77 10.39
CA ASP A 107 -3.82 9.01 11.65
C ASP A 107 -5.17 8.35 11.99
N ASN A 108 -6.23 8.65 11.24
CA ASN A 108 -7.56 8.10 11.50
C ASN A 108 -7.64 6.65 11.02
N LYS A 109 -7.51 5.70 11.96
CA LYS A 109 -7.52 4.25 11.70
C LYS A 109 -8.73 3.78 10.88
N ARG A 110 -9.92 4.36 11.11
CA ARG A 110 -11.13 3.96 10.37
C ARG A 110 -11.06 4.40 8.92
N GLU A 111 -10.68 5.65 8.66
CA GLU A 111 -10.55 6.16 7.29
C GLU A 111 -9.35 5.54 6.55
N VAL A 112 -8.24 5.29 7.25
CA VAL A 112 -7.10 4.52 6.72
C VAL A 112 -7.55 3.11 6.32
N SER A 113 -8.36 2.45 7.14
CA SER A 113 -8.89 1.11 6.83
C SER A 113 -9.84 1.14 5.64
N LYS A 114 -10.67 2.18 5.52
CA LYS A 114 -11.54 2.42 4.36
C LYS A 114 -10.71 2.62 3.10
N ALA A 115 -9.68 3.46 3.15
CA ALA A 115 -8.76 3.67 2.04
C ALA A 115 -8.08 2.37 1.61
N ARG A 116 -7.56 1.57 2.56
CA ARG A 116 -6.97 0.24 2.27
C ARG A 116 -7.94 -0.72 1.61
N LEU A 117 -9.21 -0.76 2.07
CA LEU A 117 -10.25 -1.56 1.44
C LEU A 117 -10.48 -1.17 -0.02
N PHE A 118 -10.53 0.13 -0.32
CA PHE A 118 -10.73 0.60 -1.69
C PHE A 118 -9.47 0.48 -2.57
N ILE A 119 -8.27 0.52 -2.00
CA ILE A 119 -7.04 0.14 -2.69
C ILE A 119 -7.12 -1.34 -3.09
N ALA A 120 -7.54 -2.21 -2.17
CA ALA A 120 -7.69 -3.63 -2.47
C ALA A 120 -8.72 -3.88 -3.58
N ARG A 121 -9.90 -3.23 -3.51
CA ARG A 121 -10.88 -3.28 -4.60
C ARG A 121 -10.29 -2.79 -5.92
N SER A 122 -9.55 -1.69 -5.91
CA SER A 122 -8.88 -1.19 -7.13
C SER A 122 -7.90 -2.21 -7.71
N TYR A 123 -7.18 -2.95 -6.87
CA TYR A 123 -6.33 -4.05 -7.32
C TYR A 123 -7.13 -5.22 -7.91
N ILE A 124 -8.29 -5.55 -7.35
CA ILE A 124 -9.19 -6.57 -7.90
C ILE A 124 -9.67 -6.17 -9.31
N GLU A 125 -10.09 -4.92 -9.49
CA GLU A 125 -10.54 -4.40 -10.78
C GLU A 125 -9.42 -4.40 -11.84
N MET A 126 -8.16 -4.26 -11.41
CA MET A 126 -6.97 -4.38 -12.27
C MET A 126 -6.46 -5.83 -12.42
N GLY A 127 -7.18 -6.84 -11.94
CA GLY A 127 -6.76 -8.25 -11.99
C GLY A 127 -5.61 -8.64 -11.05
N ARG A 128 -5.17 -7.73 -10.17
CA ARG A 128 -4.07 -7.92 -9.22
C ARG A 128 -4.55 -8.57 -7.92
N TYR A 129 -5.15 -9.75 -8.02
CA TYR A 129 -5.82 -10.42 -6.89
C TYR A 129 -4.91 -10.71 -5.71
N ARG A 130 -3.64 -11.06 -5.93
CA ARG A 130 -2.68 -11.32 -4.85
C ARG A 130 -2.41 -10.07 -4.01
N LYS A 131 -2.11 -8.94 -4.66
CA LYS A 131 -1.91 -7.64 -3.99
C LYS A 131 -3.17 -7.19 -3.24
N ALA A 132 -4.35 -7.49 -3.79
CA ALA A 132 -5.61 -7.20 -3.09
C ALA A 132 -5.74 -8.00 -1.79
N LEU A 133 -5.39 -9.28 -1.80
CA LEU A 133 -5.47 -10.14 -0.61
C LEU A 133 -4.58 -9.63 0.52
N ASP A 134 -3.36 -9.20 0.23
CA ASP A 134 -2.43 -8.67 1.23
C ASP A 134 -3.05 -7.51 2.04
N LEU A 135 -3.90 -6.71 1.41
CA LEU A 135 -4.61 -5.61 2.06
C LEU A 135 -5.90 -6.04 2.76
N LEU A 136 -6.62 -7.01 2.20
CA LEU A 136 -7.92 -7.49 2.73
C LEU A 136 -7.75 -8.31 4.02
N ILE A 137 -6.62 -9.00 4.17
CA ILE A 137 -6.32 -9.78 5.38
C ILE A 137 -5.85 -8.92 6.56
N LEU A 138 -5.59 -7.62 6.34
CA LEU A 138 -5.10 -6.74 7.41
C LEU A 138 -6.11 -6.68 8.57
N PRO A 139 -5.65 -6.82 9.83
CA PRO A 139 -6.55 -6.84 10.99
C PRO A 139 -7.41 -5.58 11.12
N GLU A 140 -6.86 -4.41 10.80
CA GLU A 140 -7.60 -3.15 10.86
C GLU A 140 -8.74 -3.11 9.82
N VAL A 141 -8.50 -3.60 8.61
CA VAL A 141 -9.54 -3.66 7.57
C VAL A 141 -10.65 -4.63 7.98
N LYS A 142 -10.29 -5.82 8.47
CA LYS A 142 -11.27 -6.80 8.99
C LYS A 142 -12.02 -6.30 10.23
N LYS A 143 -11.37 -5.50 11.07
CA LYS A 143 -11.99 -4.92 12.27
C LYS A 143 -13.03 -3.86 11.93
N TYR A 144 -12.73 -2.94 11.01
CA TYR A 144 -13.64 -1.83 10.68
C TYR A 144 -14.65 -2.19 9.58
N PHE A 145 -14.28 -3.08 8.65
CA PHE A 145 -15.09 -3.45 7.47
C PHE A 145 -15.09 -4.97 7.23
N PRO A 146 -15.56 -5.80 8.20
CA PRO A 146 -15.46 -7.25 8.13
C PRO A 146 -16.20 -7.87 6.94
N ASN A 147 -17.42 -7.41 6.66
CA ASN A 147 -18.26 -7.98 5.62
C ASN A 147 -17.66 -7.74 4.23
N ASP A 148 -17.25 -6.51 3.95
CA ASP A 148 -16.58 -6.16 2.70
C ASP A 148 -15.26 -6.91 2.57
N ALA A 149 -14.43 -6.91 3.61
CA ALA A 149 -13.13 -7.58 3.57
C ALA A 149 -13.27 -9.08 3.22
N ASN A 150 -14.16 -9.79 3.91
CA ASN A 150 -14.38 -11.22 3.70
C ASN A 150 -14.99 -11.52 2.32
N PHE A 151 -15.91 -10.69 1.85
CA PHE A 151 -16.50 -10.84 0.52
C PHE A 151 -15.43 -10.72 -0.58
N TRP A 152 -14.65 -9.64 -0.55
CA TRP A 152 -13.62 -9.39 -1.55
C TRP A 152 -12.44 -10.35 -1.44
N GLU A 153 -12.11 -10.81 -0.23
CA GLU A 153 -11.11 -11.86 -0.01
C GLU A 153 -11.55 -13.16 -0.68
N SER A 154 -12.80 -13.58 -0.43
CA SER A 154 -13.37 -14.78 -1.05
C SER A 154 -13.42 -14.65 -2.58
N PHE A 155 -13.82 -13.48 -3.08
CA PHE A 155 -13.82 -13.18 -4.51
C PHE A 155 -12.42 -13.29 -5.13
N ALA A 156 -11.42 -12.63 -4.53
CA ALA A 156 -10.04 -12.66 -5.02
C ALA A 156 -9.46 -14.09 -5.00
N LEU A 157 -9.72 -14.86 -3.94
CA LEU A 157 -9.32 -16.27 -3.85
C LEU A 157 -9.96 -17.13 -4.94
N SER A 158 -11.25 -16.92 -5.22
CA SER A 158 -11.95 -17.65 -6.28
C SER A 158 -11.34 -17.39 -7.67
N ARG A 159 -10.86 -16.18 -7.91
CA ARG A 159 -10.20 -15.81 -9.17
C ARG A 159 -8.83 -16.44 -9.30
N ILE A 160 -8.05 -16.50 -8.23
CA ILE A 160 -6.72 -17.13 -8.23
C ILE A 160 -6.83 -18.64 -8.45
N LYS A 161 -7.83 -19.31 -7.84
CA LYS A 161 -7.97 -20.76 -7.93
C LYS A 161 -8.39 -21.25 -9.34
N ASN A 162 -9.05 -20.40 -10.12
CA ASN A 162 -9.61 -20.73 -11.42
C ASN A 162 -8.69 -20.36 -12.61
N HIS A 163 -7.49 -19.84 -12.34
CA HIS A 163 -6.44 -19.53 -13.32
C HIS A 163 -5.27 -20.50 -13.17
#